data_AF-A0A1X7UKM4-F1
#
_entry.id   AF-A0A1X7UKM4-F1
#
_cell.length_a   1.000
_cell.length_b   1.000
_cell.length_c   1.000
_cell.angle_alpha   90.00
_cell.angle_beta   90.00
_cell.angle_gamma   90.00
#
_symmetry.space_group_name_H-M   'P 1'
#
loop_
_entity.id
_entity.type
_entity.pdbx_description
1 polymer ?
#
loop_
_entity_poly.entity_id
_entity_poly.type
_entity_poly.pdbx_seq_one_letter_code
_entity_poly.pdbx_strand_id
1 'polypeptide(L)'
;MTSNRDRNEPEQLAPTPAESLHPIDVTPEVTSIAQKMKKDAEKILNINPGYATYTPLYYIKEGETNYCIRVEVDNGQLIDVSGKYVGGAVMRITAKPVNKTDPMKF
;
A
#
# COMPACT_ATOMS: atom_id res chain seq x y z
N MET A 1 -32.56 -28.01 -27.74
CA MET A 1 -32.36 -28.38 -26.34
C MET A 1 -31.27 -27.47 -25.79
N THR A 2 -31.66 -26.52 -24.95
CA THR A 2 -30.79 -25.69 -24.11
C THR A 2 -30.09 -26.56 -23.06
N SER A 3 -28.85 -26.25 -22.69
CA SER A 3 -28.48 -25.92 -21.30
C SER A 3 -26.95 -25.94 -21.12
N ASN A 4 -26.42 -24.72 -20.99
CA ASN A 4 -25.47 -24.26 -19.98
C ASN A 4 -24.20 -25.09 -19.72
N ARG A 5 -23.09 -24.59 -20.27
CA ARG A 5 -21.79 -24.66 -19.59
C ARG A 5 -21.63 -23.38 -18.77
N ASP A 6 -22.36 -23.29 -17.67
CA ASP A 6 -22.15 -22.23 -16.68
C ASP A 6 -20.84 -22.50 -15.94
N ARG A 7 -19.84 -21.73 -16.35
CA ARG A 7 -18.55 -21.60 -15.72
C ARG A 7 -18.75 -20.82 -14.41
N ASN A 8 -18.80 -21.52 -13.29
CA ASN A 8 -18.68 -20.93 -11.96
C ASN A 8 -17.38 -21.43 -11.31
N GLU A 9 -16.25 -20.94 -11.82
CA GLU A 9 -15.06 -20.85 -10.97
C GLU A 9 -15.38 -19.74 -9.96
N PRO A 10 -15.36 -19.99 -8.64
CA PRO A 10 -15.55 -18.92 -7.68
C PRO A 10 -14.45 -17.90 -7.94
N GLU A 11 -14.84 -16.65 -8.24
CA GLU A 11 -13.90 -15.52 -8.28
C GLU A 11 -13.15 -15.54 -6.95
N GLN A 12 -11.91 -16.03 -6.96
CA GLN A 12 -11.01 -15.94 -5.81
C GLN A 12 -10.81 -14.44 -5.58
N LEU A 13 -11.62 -13.86 -4.70
CA LEU A 13 -11.37 -12.54 -4.14
C LEU A 13 -9.91 -12.55 -3.69
N ALA A 14 -9.13 -11.58 -4.19
CA ALA A 14 -7.76 -11.43 -3.76
C ALA A 14 -7.73 -11.44 -2.22
N PRO A 15 -6.84 -12.23 -1.60
CA PRO A 15 -6.79 -12.33 -0.15
C PRO A 15 -6.56 -10.93 0.42
N THR A 16 -7.51 -10.44 1.21
CA THR A 16 -7.42 -9.13 1.86
C THR A 16 -6.12 -9.08 2.67
N PRO A 17 -5.32 -7.99 2.58
CA PRO A 17 -4.09 -7.88 3.34
C PRO A 17 -4.33 -8.09 4.83
N ALA A 18 -3.48 -8.91 5.46
CA ALA A 18 -3.57 -9.21 6.88
C ALA A 18 -3.47 -7.93 7.72
N GLU A 19 -4.26 -7.89 8.80
CA GLU A 19 -4.20 -6.83 9.80
C GLU A 19 -3.04 -7.10 10.77
N SER A 20 -2.24 -6.08 11.05
CA SER A 20 -1.12 -6.17 11.99
C SER A 20 -0.64 -4.77 12.35
N LEU A 21 -0.46 -4.52 13.65
CA LEU A 21 0.20 -3.32 14.17
C LEU A 21 1.74 -3.46 14.21
N HIS A 22 2.26 -4.63 13.83
CA HIS A 22 3.67 -4.90 13.65
C HIS A 22 4.00 -5.00 12.16
N PRO A 23 5.17 -4.51 11.72
CA PRO A 23 5.56 -4.59 10.32
C PRO A 23 5.52 -6.04 9.83
N ILE A 24 4.82 -6.25 8.72
CA ILE A 24 4.74 -7.54 8.02
C ILE A 24 5.08 -7.36 6.54
N ASP A 25 5.43 -8.48 5.90
CA ASP A 25 5.84 -8.52 4.50
C ASP A 25 4.74 -8.05 3.56
N VAL A 26 5.12 -7.28 2.55
CA VAL A 26 4.19 -6.72 1.57
C VAL A 26 3.57 -7.80 0.68
N THR A 27 2.26 -7.70 0.45
CA THR A 27 1.55 -8.53 -0.51
C THR A 27 1.40 -7.78 -1.85
N PRO A 28 1.09 -8.48 -2.97
CA PRO A 28 0.83 -7.82 -4.26
C PRO A 28 -0.29 -6.76 -4.20
N GLU A 29 -1.28 -6.96 -3.33
CA GLU A 29 -2.33 -5.98 -3.09
C GLU A 29 -1.80 -4.74 -2.39
N VAL A 30 -0.97 -4.89 -1.36
CA VAL A 30 -0.30 -3.77 -0.69
C VAL A 30 0.64 -3.03 -1.63
N THR A 31 1.34 -3.73 -2.52
CA THR A 31 2.14 -3.09 -3.59
C THR A 31 1.27 -2.21 -4.48
N SER A 32 0.09 -2.71 -4.88
CA SER A 32 -0.86 -1.94 -5.70
C SER A 32 -1.40 -0.71 -4.95
N ILE A 33 -1.67 -0.85 -3.65
CA ILE A 33 -2.08 0.27 -2.80
C ILE A 33 -0.95 1.31 -2.70
N ALA A 34 0.29 0.88 -2.44
CA ALA A 34 1.44 1.76 -2.36
C ALA A 34 1.63 2.60 -3.63
N GLN A 35 1.50 1.97 -4.81
CA GLN A 35 1.58 2.67 -6.09
C GLN A 35 0.48 3.74 -6.26
N LYS A 36 -0.73 3.48 -5.76
CA LYS A 36 -1.81 4.48 -5.74
C LYS A 36 -1.48 5.65 -4.80
N MET A 37 -0.85 5.37 -3.65
CA MET A 37 -0.45 6.41 -2.69
C MET A 37 0.75 7.25 -3.16
N LYS A 38 1.60 6.72 -4.06
CA LYS A 38 2.83 7.36 -4.54
C LYS A 38 2.63 8.82 -4.96
N LYS A 39 1.66 9.10 -5.83
CA LYS A 39 1.43 10.44 -6.39
C LYS A 39 1.11 11.47 -5.30
N ASP A 40 0.31 11.09 -4.32
CA ASP A 40 -0.02 11.97 -3.19
C ASP A 40 1.19 12.13 -2.26
N ALA A 41 1.96 11.07 -2.04
CA ALA A 41 3.19 11.13 -1.25
C ALA A 41 4.25 12.07 -1.87
N GLU A 42 4.47 11.98 -3.19
CA GLU A 42 5.36 12.89 -3.93
C GLU A 42 4.95 14.35 -3.73
N LYS A 43 3.64 14.64 -3.89
CA LYS A 43 3.09 15.99 -3.69
C LYS A 43 3.26 16.49 -2.26
N ILE A 44 2.96 15.66 -1.26
CA ILE A 44 3.05 16.03 0.17
C ILE A 44 4.50 16.34 0.56
N LEU A 45 5.46 15.59 0.01
CA LEU A 45 6.87 15.79 0.29
C LEU A 45 7.52 16.88 -0.58
N ASN A 46 6.75 17.57 -1.43
CA ASN A 46 7.23 18.56 -2.41
C ASN A 46 8.33 18.00 -3.33
N ILE A 47 8.20 16.74 -3.72
CA ILE A 47 9.14 16.07 -4.62
C ILE A 47 8.58 16.20 -6.04
N ASN A 48 9.43 16.65 -6.96
CA ASN A 48 9.07 16.65 -8.38
C ASN A 48 8.71 15.23 -8.80
N PRO A 49 7.60 15.02 -9.53
CA PRO A 49 7.07 13.69 -9.80
C PRO A 49 8.15 12.84 -10.46
N GLY A 50 8.46 11.68 -9.86
CA GLY A 50 9.50 10.83 -10.41
C GLY A 50 10.40 10.18 -9.39
N TYR A 51 9.87 9.69 -8.26
CA TYR A 51 10.62 8.62 -7.58
C TYR A 51 10.92 7.54 -8.63
N ALA A 52 12.20 7.38 -9.00
CA ALA A 52 12.60 6.42 -10.02
C ALA A 52 12.40 4.99 -9.48
N THR A 53 12.59 4.85 -8.17
CA THR A 53 12.35 3.65 -7.38
C THR A 53 11.33 3.95 -6.29
N TYR A 54 10.34 3.07 -6.15
CA TYR A 54 9.29 3.18 -5.12
C TYR A 54 8.93 1.76 -4.67
N THR A 55 9.78 1.22 -3.81
CA THR A 55 9.79 -0.20 -3.42
C THR A 55 9.17 -0.35 -2.03
N PRO A 56 7.93 -0.86 -1.91
CA PRO A 56 7.33 -1.11 -0.60
C PRO A 56 8.07 -2.28 0.06
N LEU A 57 8.48 -2.08 1.31
CA LEU A 57 9.26 -3.07 2.07
C LEU A 57 8.37 -3.81 3.08
N TYR A 58 7.66 -3.04 3.90
CA TYR A 58 6.82 -3.56 4.98
C TYR A 58 5.55 -2.72 5.08
N TYR A 59 4.51 -3.29 5.68
CA TYR A 59 3.33 -2.53 6.04
C TYR A 59 2.80 -2.90 7.42
N ILE A 60 2.07 -1.95 8.01
CA ILE A 60 1.13 -2.19 9.10
C ILE A 60 -0.26 -1.81 8.63
N LYS A 61 -1.27 -2.49 9.17
CA LYS A 61 -2.67 -2.27 8.85
C LYS A 61 -3.48 -2.30 10.14
N GLU A 62 -4.34 -1.31 10.31
CA GLU A 62 -5.27 -1.18 11.44
C GLU A 62 -6.70 -1.13 10.91
N GLY A 63 -7.52 -2.08 11.35
CA GLY A 63 -8.84 -2.35 10.81
C GLY A 63 -8.80 -2.69 9.33
N GLU A 64 -9.93 -2.51 8.65
CA GLU A 64 -10.09 -2.94 7.26
C GLU A 64 -9.39 -2.01 6.25
N THR A 65 -9.23 -0.73 6.60
CA THR A 65 -8.97 0.33 5.61
C THR A 65 -7.73 1.16 5.87
N ASN A 66 -7.17 1.19 7.09
CA ASN A 66 -6.01 2.03 7.38
C ASN A 66 -4.72 1.27 7.11
N TYR A 67 -3.85 1.83 6.28
CA TYR A 67 -2.55 1.29 5.92
C TYR A 67 -1.46 2.29 6.24
N CYS A 68 -0.32 1.81 6.73
CA CYS A 68 0.93 2.54 6.75
C CYS A 68 2.00 1.64 6.10
N ILE A 69 2.57 2.10 5.00
CA ILE A 69 3.47 1.33 4.15
C ILE A 69 4.84 2.02 4.18
N ARG A 70 5.87 1.27 4.58
CA ARG A 70 7.26 1.74 4.51
C ARG A 70 7.79 1.46 3.12
N VAL A 71 8.24 2.51 2.45
CA VAL A 71 8.73 2.47 1.08
C VAL A 71 10.17 2.93 1.07
N GLU A 72 11.02 2.16 0.39
CA GLU A 72 12.33 2.61 -0.03
C GLU A 72 12.20 3.32 -1.37
N VAL A 73 12.68 4.55 -1.39
CA VAL A 73 12.74 5.40 -2.58
C VAL A 73 14.19 5.70 -2.91
N ASP A 74 14.40 6.44 -3.99
CA ASP A 74 15.69 6.77 -4.58
C ASP A 74 16.83 6.97 -3.57
N ASN A 75 18.03 6.49 -3.93
CA ASN A 75 19.23 6.55 -3.09
C ASN A 75 19.09 5.87 -1.70
N GLY A 76 18.10 4.98 -1.54
CA GLY A 76 17.89 4.21 -0.30
C GLY A 76 17.20 4.99 0.81
N GLN A 77 16.55 6.11 0.48
CA GLN A 77 15.77 6.88 1.45
C GLN A 77 14.51 6.09 1.82
N LEU A 78 14.15 6.09 3.12
CA LEU A 78 12.92 5.47 3.59
C LEU A 78 11.86 6.52 3.87
N ILE A 79 10.62 6.21 3.47
CA ILE A 79 9.44 7.00 3.79
C ILE A 79 8.35 6.08 4.35
N ASP A 80 7.61 6.57 5.34
CA ASP A 80 6.34 5.96 5.74
C ASP A 80 5.20 6.72 5.06
N VAL A 81 4.35 5.98 4.35
CA VAL A 81 3.16 6.52 3.68
C VAL A 81 1.92 5.90 4.30
N SER A 82 1.14 6.72 5.00
CA SER A 82 -0.06 6.29 5.72
C SER A 82 -1.30 6.82 5.03
N GLY A 83 -2.39 6.07 5.08
CA GLY A 83 -3.66 6.49 4.51
C GLY A 83 -4.76 5.45 4.62
N LYS A 84 -5.91 5.77 4.02
CA LYS A 84 -7.06 4.87 3.93
C LYS A 84 -7.21 4.32 2.52
N TYR A 85 -7.46 3.02 2.40
CA TYR A 85 -7.83 2.38 1.15
C TYR A 85 -9.25 1.82 1.24
N VAL A 86 -10.17 2.38 0.43
CA VAL A 86 -11.60 2.03 0.45
C VAL A 86 -12.10 1.94 -0.99
N GLY A 87 -12.71 0.82 -1.37
CA GLY A 87 -13.37 0.67 -2.68
C GLY A 87 -12.46 0.96 -3.88
N GLY A 88 -11.16 0.66 -3.77
CA GLY A 88 -10.20 0.91 -4.83
C GLY A 88 -9.54 2.30 -4.83
N ALA A 89 -9.96 3.21 -3.94
CA ALA A 89 -9.42 4.56 -3.83
C ALA A 89 -8.58 4.75 -2.57
N VAL A 90 -7.52 5.56 -2.69
CA VAL A 90 -6.70 6.00 -1.56
C VAL A 90 -7.15 7.38 -1.08
N MET A 91 -7.20 7.59 0.24
CA MET A 91 -7.66 8.84 0.84
C MET A 91 -6.86 9.18 2.10
N ARG A 92 -6.86 10.47 2.46
CA ARG A 92 -6.23 10.99 3.69
C ARG A 92 -4.75 10.59 3.80
N ILE A 93 -4.02 10.70 2.69
CA ILE A 93 -2.61 10.32 2.64
C ILE A 93 -1.76 11.28 3.46
N THR A 94 -0.86 10.71 4.24
CA THR A 94 0.27 11.40 4.85
C THR A 94 1.55 10.68 4.44
N ALA A 95 2.63 11.42 4.29
CA ALA A 95 3.94 10.86 3.95
C ALA A 95 5.00 11.58 4.77
N LYS A 96 5.94 10.81 5.33
CA LYS A 96 7.07 11.36 6.10
C LYS A 96 8.35 10.56 5.85
N PRO A 97 9.51 11.22 5.76
CA PRO A 97 10.80 10.53 5.80
C PRO A 97 11.00 9.83 7.15
N VAL A 98 11.66 8.68 7.13
CA VAL A 98 12.00 7.88 8.32
C VAL A 98 13.37 7.23 8.18
N ASN A 99 13.91 6.75 9.29
CA ASN A 99 15.14 5.96 9.34
C ASN A 99 14.82 4.47 9.53
N LYS A 100 15.82 3.62 9.28
CA LYS A 100 15.69 2.15 9.44
C LYS A 100 15.25 1.71 10.84
N THR A 101 15.67 2.45 11.87
CA THR A 101 15.38 2.14 13.28
C THR A 101 14.06 2.73 13.77
N ASP A 102 13.41 3.60 12.98
CA ASP A 102 12.17 4.24 13.41
C ASP A 102 11.03 3.23 13.39
N PRO A 103 10.23 3.11 14.46
CA PRO A 103 9.09 2.22 14.48
C PRO A 103 8.02 2.70 13.48
N MET A 104 7.38 1.76 12.78
CA MET A 104 6.20 2.07 11.99
C MET A 104 5.01 2.33 12.91
N LYS A 105 4.30 3.42 12.66
CA LYS A 105 3.09 3.82 13.38
C LYS A 105 2.21 4.71 12.51
N PHE A 106 0.90 4.71 12.78
CA PHE A 106 -0.07 5.62 12.18
C PHE A 106 0.18 7.08 12.60
#